data_AF-A0A2S8NSQ7-F1
#
_entry.id   AF-A0A2S8NSQ7-F1
#
_cell.length_a   1.000
_cell.length_b   1.000
_cell.length_c   1.000
_cell.angle_alpha   90.00
_cell.angle_beta   90.00
_cell.angle_gamma   90.00
#
_symmetry.space_group_name_H-M   'P 1'
#
loop_
_entity.id
_entity.type
_entity.pdbx_description
1 polymer ?
#
loop_
_entity_poly.entity_id
_entity_poly.type
_entity_poly.pdbx_seq_one_letter_code
_entity_poly.pdbx_strand_id
1 'polypeptide(L)'
;MALTKEEKQKIILQNTEKANNTGDTKTQINILFHEIKKLKKHLKQNPGDFQFKRGLLMKNRKRNALIRYAIEKKIILNKNDIDN
;
A
#
# COMPACT_ATOMS: atom_id res chain seq x y z
N MET A 1 -1.87 11.18 -5.91
CA MET A 1 -3.05 11.62 -5.13
C MET A 1 -3.24 10.75 -3.90
N ALA A 2 -3.75 11.33 -2.83
CA ALA A 2 -4.14 10.58 -1.63
C ALA A 2 -5.41 9.74 -1.90
N LEU A 3 -5.53 8.60 -1.21
CA LEU A 3 -6.80 7.88 -1.11
C LEU A 3 -7.79 8.72 -0.28
N THR A 4 -9.07 8.67 -0.65
CA THR A 4 -10.13 9.27 0.16
C THR A 4 -10.29 8.49 1.47
N LYS A 5 -10.90 9.11 2.49
CA LYS A 5 -11.15 8.44 3.78
C LYS A 5 -11.99 7.17 3.60
N GLU A 6 -12.97 7.21 2.70
CA GLU A 6 -13.83 6.08 2.35
C GLU A 6 -13.07 4.96 1.65
N GLU A 7 -12.20 5.28 0.69
CA GLU A 7 -11.36 4.28 0.01
C GLU A 7 -10.44 3.57 1.03
N LYS A 8 -9.85 4.31 1.97
CA LYS A 8 -9.02 3.73 3.03
C LYS A 8 -9.83 2.84 3.96
N GLN A 9 -11.01 3.27 4.39
CA GLN A 9 -11.88 2.47 5.27
C GLN A 9 -12.30 1.16 4.60
N LYS A 10 -12.65 1.18 3.31
CA LYS A 10 -12.96 -0.04 2.54
C LYS A 10 -11.79 -1.02 2.51
N ILE A 11 -10.58 -0.53 2.25
CA ILE A 11 -9.36 -1.38 2.24
C ILE A 11 -9.08 -1.97 3.62
N ILE A 12 -9.29 -1.20 4.69
CA ILE A 12 -9.11 -1.68 6.06
C ILE A 12 -10.12 -2.81 6.34
N LEU A 13 -11.41 -2.57 6.09
CA LEU A 13 -12.47 -3.55 6.33
C LEU A 13 -12.30 -4.85 5.54
N GLN A 14 -11.75 -4.79 4.33
CA GLN A 14 -11.50 -5.96 3.49
C GLN A 14 -10.31 -6.81 3.97
N ASN A 15 -9.40 -6.23 4.73
CA ASN A 15 -8.11 -6.85 5.06
C ASN A 15 -7.90 -7.12 6.54
N THR A 16 -8.81 -6.66 7.40
CA THR A 16 -8.76 -6.91 8.84
C THR A 16 -9.85 -7.89 9.26
N GLU A 17 -9.46 -8.93 9.99
CA GLU A 17 -10.42 -9.83 10.67
C GLU A 17 -11.12 -9.10 11.85
N LYS A 18 -10.48 -8.05 12.37
CA LYS A 18 -11.01 -7.19 13.44
C LYS A 18 -11.09 -5.75 12.96
N ALA A 19 -12.29 -5.16 13.00
CA ALA A 19 -12.56 -3.80 12.52
C ALA A 19 -11.66 -2.70 13.12
N ASN A 20 -11.11 -2.93 14.32
CA ASN A 20 -10.28 -1.94 15.03
C ASN A 20 -8.77 -2.05 14.73
N ASN A 21 -8.30 -3.07 14.01
CA ASN A 21 -6.86 -3.26 13.80
C ASN A 21 -6.35 -2.53 12.55
N THR A 22 -6.19 -1.21 12.66
CA THR A 22 -5.70 -0.35 11.55
C THR A 22 -4.17 -0.36 11.40
N GLY A 23 -3.46 -0.87 12.41
CA GLY A 23 -2.00 -0.85 12.49
C GLY A 23 -1.33 -2.09 11.89
N ASP A 24 -2.10 -3.11 11.50
CA ASP A 24 -1.53 -4.39 11.08
C ASP A 24 -0.67 -4.24 9.81
N THR A 25 0.42 -5.00 9.77
CA THR A 25 1.42 -4.91 8.70
C THR A 25 0.79 -5.22 7.34
N LYS A 26 -0.12 -6.21 7.28
CA LYS A 26 -0.87 -6.57 6.08
C LYS A 26 -1.73 -5.41 5.58
N THR A 27 -2.52 -4.81 6.46
CA THR A 27 -3.38 -3.66 6.14
C THR A 27 -2.57 -2.46 5.63
N GLN A 28 -1.43 -2.16 6.26
CA GLN A 28 -0.56 -1.06 5.83
C GLN A 28 0.03 -1.31 4.43
N ILE A 29 0.41 -2.55 4.11
CA ILE A 29 0.93 -2.90 2.78
C ILE A 29 -0.17 -2.71 1.72
N ASN A 30 -1.41 -3.10 2.00
CA ASN A 30 -2.54 -2.95 1.06
C ASN A 30 -2.89 -1.50 0.82
N ILE A 31 -2.91 -0.67 1.86
CA ILE A 31 -3.10 0.78 1.70
C ILE A 31 -2.02 1.35 0.77
N LEU A 32 -0.74 1.03 1.00
CA LEU A 32 0.36 1.49 0.15
C LEU A 32 0.21 0.99 -1.30
N PHE A 33 -0.23 -0.24 -1.51
CA PHE A 33 -0.48 -0.82 -2.83
C PHE A 33 -1.52 0.01 -3.61
N HIS A 34 -2.67 0.31 -3.01
CA HIS A 34 -3.70 1.12 -3.66
C HIS A 34 -3.24 2.56 -3.94
N GLU A 35 -2.48 3.18 -3.03
CA GLU A 35 -1.88 4.50 -3.25
C GLU A 35 -0.92 4.48 -4.45
N ILE A 36 -0.05 3.47 -4.52
CA ILE A 36 0.90 3.26 -5.62
C ILE A 36 0.16 3.07 -6.94
N LYS A 37 -0.91 2.26 -6.98
CA LYS A 37 -1.73 2.01 -8.17
C LYS A 37 -2.36 3.31 -8.69
N LYS A 38 -2.91 4.14 -7.80
CA LYS A 38 -3.49 5.45 -8.13
C LYS A 38 -2.43 6.43 -8.64
N LEU A 39 -1.27 6.49 -7.98
CA LEU A 39 -0.12 7.31 -8.40
C LEU A 39 0.43 6.89 -9.76
N LYS A 40 0.57 5.59 -10.01
CA LYS A 40 1.06 5.05 -11.29
C LYS A 40 0.11 5.41 -12.45
N LYS A 41 -1.21 5.36 -12.23
CA LYS A 41 -2.21 5.80 -13.22
C LYS A 41 -2.09 7.29 -13.53
N HIS A 42 -1.92 8.13 -12.51
CA HIS A 42 -1.73 9.57 -12.68
C HIS A 42 -0.44 9.91 -13.44
N LEU A 43 0.68 9.24 -13.10
CA LEU A 43 1.97 9.45 -13.76
C LEU A 43 2.00 8.94 -15.21
N LYS A 44 1.15 7.98 -15.59
CA LYS A 44 0.97 7.60 -17.00
C LYS A 44 0.39 8.74 -17.83
N GLN A 45 -0.51 9.54 -17.25
CA GLN A 45 -1.11 10.69 -17.91
C GLN A 45 -0.19 11.92 -17.84
N ASN A 46 0.62 12.03 -16.78
CA ASN A 46 1.53 13.15 -16.52
C ASN A 46 2.98 12.66 -16.35
N PRO A 47 3.66 12.27 -17.44
CA PRO A 47 5.02 11.74 -17.36
C PRO A 47 6.06 12.78 -16.94
N GLY A 48 5.78 14.08 -17.07
CA GLY A 48 6.68 15.17 -16.68
C GLY A 48 6.74 15.44 -15.17
N ASP A 49 5.92 14.77 -14.36
CA ASP A 49 5.79 15.10 -12.96
C ASP A 49 6.80 14.37 -12.05
N PHE A 50 7.99 14.95 -11.92
CA PHE A 50 9.11 14.38 -11.17
C PHE A 50 8.90 14.36 -9.65
N GLN A 51 8.13 15.31 -9.10
CA GLN A 51 7.84 15.34 -7.66
C GLN A 51 7.00 14.13 -7.25
N PHE A 52 5.97 13.81 -8.04
CA PHE A 52 5.14 12.63 -7.79
C PHE A 52 5.87 11.32 -8.10
N LYS A 53 6.80 11.28 -9.06
CA LYS A 53 7.69 10.11 -9.27
C LYS A 53 8.55 9.83 -8.03
N ARG A 54 9.11 10.86 -7.40
CA ARG A 54 9.85 10.70 -6.13
C ARG A 54 8.94 10.14 -5.04
N GLY A 55 7.72 10.66 -4.91
CA GLY A 55 6.72 10.13 -3.98
C GLY A 55 6.38 8.65 -4.21
N LEU A 56 6.24 8.25 -5.49
CA LEU A 56 6.04 6.85 -5.88
C LEU A 56 7.21 5.96 -5.47
N LEU A 57 8.45 6.40 -5.70
CA LEU A 57 9.66 5.65 -5.31
C LEU A 57 9.75 5.48 -3.79
N MET A 58 9.47 6.54 -3.02
CA MET A 58 9.45 6.47 -1.55
C MET A 58 8.41 5.47 -1.04
N LYS A 59 7.19 5.48 -1.61
CA LYS A 59 6.14 4.52 -1.25
C LYS A 59 6.52 3.08 -1.60
N ASN A 60 7.09 2.84 -2.79
CA ASN A 60 7.59 1.52 -3.17
C ASN A 60 8.68 1.02 -2.20
N ARG A 61 9.62 1.88 -1.81
CA ARG A 61 10.66 1.53 -0.83
C ARG A 61 10.05 1.17 0.52
N LYS A 62 9.10 1.96 1.03
CA LYS A 62 8.40 1.68 2.29
C LYS A 62 7.63 0.36 2.22
N ARG A 63 6.89 0.10 1.14
CA ARG A 63 6.17 -1.15 0.92
C ARG A 63 7.10 -2.36 0.95
N ASN A 64 8.23 -2.27 0.24
CA ASN A 64 9.22 -3.34 0.21
C ASN A 64 9.85 -3.60 1.59
N ALA A 65 10.09 -2.56 2.38
CA ALA A 65 10.59 -2.71 3.75
C ALA A 65 9.58 -3.43 4.65
N LEU A 66 8.29 -3.05 4.58
CA LEU A 66 7.23 -3.70 5.35
C LEU A 66 7.02 -5.16 4.95
N ILE A 67 7.07 -5.48 3.66
CA ILE A 67 6.98 -6.87 3.18
C ILE A 67 8.14 -7.70 3.73
N ARG A 68 9.37 -7.17 3.69
CA ARG A 68 10.54 -7.86 4.25
C ARG A 68 10.36 -8.14 5.74
N TYR A 69 9.92 -7.13 6.50
CA TYR A 69 9.63 -7.27 7.93
C TYR A 69 8.53 -8.30 8.19
N ALA A 70 7.44 -8.28 7.42
CA ALA A 70 6.33 -9.22 7.56
C ALA A 70 6.75 -10.67 7.31
N ILE A 71 7.60 -10.90 6.31
CA ILE A 71 8.16 -12.23 5.99
C ILE A 71 9.10 -12.69 7.12
N GLU A 72 10.00 -11.82 7.57
CA GLU A 72 10.95 -12.12 8.65
C GLU A 72 10.24 -12.49 9.96
N LYS A 73 9.16 -11.78 10.29
CA LYS A 73 8.32 -12.07 11.46
C LYS A 73 7.32 -13.19 11.24
N LYS A 74 7.32 -13.85 10.07
CA LYS A 74 6.35 -14.90 9.67
C LYS A 74 4.88 -14.47 9.78
N ILE A 75 4.61 -13.16 9.68
CA ILE A 75 3.25 -12.60 9.66
C ILE A 75 2.60 -12.93 8.32
N ILE A 76 3.39 -12.95 7.24
CA ILE A 76 2.94 -13.25 5.89
C ILE A 76 3.88 -14.30 5.29
N LEU A 77 3.30 -15.33 4.65
CA LEU A 77 4.04 -16.44 4.07
C LEU A 77 4.56 -16.10 2.67
N ASN A 78 3.76 -15.42 1.83
CA ASN A 78 4.12 -15.08 0.46
C ASN A 78 3.71 -13.65 0.07
N LYS A 79 4.47 -13.03 -0.86
CA LYS A 79 4.11 -11.71 -1.44
C LYS A 79 2.71 -11.67 -2.05
N ASN A 80 2.22 -12.82 -2.53
CA ASN A 80 0.92 -12.95 -3.19
C ASN A 80 -0.27 -12.83 -2.22
N ASP A 81 -0.04 -12.93 -0.90
CA ASP A 81 -1.11 -12.87 0.11
C ASP A 81 -1.62 -11.43 0.37
N ILE A 82 -1.06 -10.45 -0.34
CA ILE A 82 -1.13 -9.02 -0.05
C ILE A 82 -1.56 -8.19 -1.28
N ASP A 83 -1.66 -8.81 -2.46
CA ASP A 83 -1.88 -8.09 -3.73
C ASP A 83 -3.33 -8.22 -4.27
N ASN A 84 -4.27 -8.74 -3.47
CA ASN A 84 -5.71 -8.82 -3.82
C ASN A 84 -6.52 -7.60 -3.35
#